data_AF-A0A1G8KMF8-F1
#
_entry.id   AF-A0A1G8KMF8-F1
#
_cell.length_a   1.000
_cell.length_b   1.000
_cell.length_c   1.000
_cell.angle_alpha   90.00
_cell.angle_beta   90.00
_cell.angle_gamma   90.00
#
_symmetry.space_group_name_H-M   'P 1'
#
loop_
_entity.id
_entity.type
_entity.pdbx_description
1 polymer ?
#
loop_
_entity_poly.entity_id
_entity_poly.type
_entity_poly.pdbx_seq_one_letter_code
_entity_poly.pdbx_strand_id
1 'polypeptide(L)' 'MAWEITLYAEVNAWFLDVCKNDPATAEKVEEALDELALQGPKLGRPLVDRIHHSRVLHNL' A
#
# COMPACT_ATOMS: atom_id res chain seq x y z
N MET A 1 -2.08 14.03 -11.09
CA MET A 1 -1.01 14.21 -10.09
C MET A 1 -0.82 12.87 -9.44
N ALA A 2 0.37 12.29 -9.50
CA ALA A 2 0.70 11.05 -8.80
C ALA A 2 0.94 11.36 -7.31
N TRP A 3 0.53 10.44 -6.45
CA TRP A 3 0.74 10.46 -5.02
C TRP A 3 2.09 9.81 -4.70
N GLU A 4 2.79 10.37 -3.72
CA GLU A 4 4.03 9.77 -3.20
C GLU A 4 3.68 8.72 -2.15
N ILE A 5 4.18 7.50 -2.32
CA ILE A 5 4.06 6.42 -1.35
C ILE A 5 5.40 6.28 -0.63
N THR A 6 5.39 6.47 0.68
CA THR A 6 6.57 6.26 1.53
C THR A 6 6.40 4.98 2.34
N LEU A 7 7.36 4.06 2.21
CA LEU A 7 7.37 2.83 3.01
C LEU A 7 8.22 3.04 4.26
N TYR A 8 7.68 2.63 5.41
CA TYR A 8 8.46 2.51 6.64
C TYR A 8 9.42 1.32 6.53
N ALA A 9 10.55 1.40 7.24
CA ALA A 9 11.61 0.38 7.19
C ALA A 9 11.09 -1.04 7.46
N GLU A 10 10.17 -1.21 8.40
CA GLU A 10 9.56 -2.51 8.74
C GLU A 10 8.73 -3.07 7.57
N VAL A 11 7.95 -2.21 6.89
CA VAL A 11 7.14 -2.61 5.74
C VAL A 11 8.03 -2.94 4.54
N ASN A 12 9.10 -2.17 4.31
CA ASN A 12 10.07 -2.47 3.25
C ASN A 12 10.78 -3.81 3.49
N ALA A 13 11.18 -4.10 4.74
CA ALA A 13 11.80 -5.38 5.07
C ALA A 13 10.86 -6.56 4.84
N TRP A 14 9.59 -6.41 5.22
CA TRP A 14 8.55 -7.39 4.91
C TRP A 14 8.35 -7.57 3.41
N PHE A 15 8.25 -6.48 2.64
CA PHE A 15 8.05 -6.56 1.20
C PHE A 15 9.20 -7.26 0.49
N LEU A 16 10.45 -6.97 0.87
CA LEU A 16 11.63 -7.66 0.35
C LEU A 16 11.66 -9.16 0.69
N ASP A 17 11.09 -9.56 1.83
CA ASP A 17 10.93 -10.97 2.18
C ASP A 17 9.89 -11.65 1.28
N VAL A 18 8.76 -10.97 1.03
CA VAL A 18 7.72 -11.45 0.10
C VAL A 18 8.30 -11.59 -1.31
N CYS A 19 9.09 -10.63 -1.80
CA CYS A 19 9.76 -10.74 -3.10
C CYS A 19 10.64 -12.00 -3.23
N LYS A 20 11.23 -12.49 -2.13
CA LYS A 20 12.09 -13.68 -2.14
C LYS A 20 11.29 -14.97 -2.02
N ASN A 21 10.29 -14.98 -1.13
CA ASN A 21 9.59 -16.20 -0.75
C ASN A 21 8.31 -16.45 -1.57
N ASP A 22 7.68 -15.40 -2.08
CA ASP A 22 6.48 -15.47 -2.92
C ASP A 22 6.43 -14.31 -3.96
N PRO A 23 7.19 -14.42 -5.06
CA PRO A 23 7.26 -13.39 -6.10
C PRO A 23 5.91 -13.07 -6.74
N ALA A 24 5.01 -14.05 -6.86
CA ALA A 24 3.69 -13.86 -7.47
C ALA A 24 2.77 -13.00 -6.58
N THR A 25 2.94 -13.08 -5.26
CA THR A 25 2.26 -12.16 -4.34
C THR A 25 2.93 -10.79 -4.35
N ALA A 26 4.26 -10.71 -4.44
CA ALA A 26 4.98 -9.43 -4.52
C ALA A 26 4.54 -8.60 -5.74
N GLU A 27 4.40 -9.22 -6.91
CA GLU A 27 3.94 -8.58 -8.15
C GLU A 27 2.55 -7.94 -7.98
N LYS A 28 1.60 -8.66 -7.37
CA LYS A 28 0.26 -8.14 -7.10
C LYS A 28 0.26 -6.97 -6.11
N VAL A 29 1.14 -7.00 -5.12
CA VAL A 29 1.30 -5.92 -4.15
C VAL A 29 1.89 -4.68 -4.85
N GLU A 30 2.88 -4.86 -5.72
CA GLU A 30 3.46 -3.79 -6.53
C GLU A 30 2.41 -3.14 -7.45
N GLU A 31 1.64 -3.94 -8.21
CA GLU A 31 0.55 -3.43 -9.05
C GLU A 31 -0.48 -2.62 -8.24
N ALA A 32 -0.84 -3.09 -7.04
CA ALA A 32 -1.77 -2.37 -6.18
C ALA A 32 -1.19 -1.04 -5.66
N LEU A 33 0.12 -0.99 -5.38
CA LEU A 33 0.81 0.24 -4.97
C LEU A 33 0.90 1.23 -6.14
N ASP A 34 1.16 0.77 -7.36
CA ASP A 34 1.21 1.61 -8.55
C ASP A 34 -0.16 2.26 -8.84
N GLU A 35 -1.24 1.48 -8.77
CA GLU A 35 -2.61 2.00 -8.90
C GLU A 35 -2.96 3.00 -7.79
N LEU A 36 -2.53 2.73 -6.55
CA LEU A 36 -2.69 3.67 -5.43
C LEU A 36 -1.89 4.96 -5.64
N ALA A 37 -0.66 4.89 -6.16
CA ALA A 37 0.15 6.06 -6.47
C ALA A 37 -0.49 6.89 -7.58
N LEU A 38 -1.12 6.25 -8.57
CA LEU A 38 -1.76 6.95 -9.68
C LEU A 38 -3.07 7.65 -9.27
N GLN A 39 -3.97 6.93 -8.58
CA GLN A 39 -5.33 7.38 -8.30
C GLN A 39 -5.48 8.02 -6.90
N GLY A 40 -4.58 7.66 -5.98
CA GLY A 40 -4.61 8.10 -4.60
C GLY A 40 -5.71 7.45 -3.75
N PRO A 41 -6.00 8.01 -2.56
CA PRO A 41 -6.94 7.45 -1.58
C PRO A 41 -8.42 7.46 -2.01
N LYS A 42 -8.70 7.77 -3.28
CA LYS A 42 -10.02 7.69 -3.91
C LYS A 42 -10.28 6.34 -4.60
N LEU A 43 -9.27 5.49 -4.78
CA LEU A 43 -9.36 4.20 -5.47
C LEU A 43 -10.43 3.27 -4.85
N GLY A 44 -10.59 3.34 -3.52
CA GLY A 44 -11.65 2.62 -2.82
C GLY A 44 -11.54 1.09 -2.91
N ARG A 45 -12.53 0.38 -2.36
CA ARG A 45 -12.55 -1.09 -2.38
C ARG A 45 -12.68 -1.60 -3.83
N PRO A 46 -12.01 -2.70 -4.19
CA PRO A 46 -11.30 -3.66 -3.32
C PRO A 46 -9.81 -3.35 -3.08
N LEU A 47 -9.23 -2.39 -3.81
CA LEU A 47 -7.79 -2.15 -3.82
C LEU A 47 -7.32 -1.34 -2.60
N VAL A 48 -8.12 -0.38 -2.15
CA VAL A 48 -7.77 0.52 -1.04
C VAL A 48 -8.96 0.66 -0.12
N ASP A 49 -8.78 0.36 1.16
CA ASP A 49 -9.80 0.65 2.17
C ASP A 49 -9.37 1.81 3.05
N ARG A 50 -10.36 2.62 3.48
CA ARG A 50 -10.12 3.64 4.49
C ARG A 50 -10.34 2.98 5.85
N ILE A 51 -9.33 3.06 6.72
CA ILE A 51 -9.48 2.59 8.09
C ILE A 51 -10.42 3.56 8.83
N HIS A 52 -11.69 3.20 8.90
CA HIS A 52 -12.69 3.93 9.67
C HIS A 52 -12.52 3.64 11.17
N HIS A 53 -12.76 4.65 12.03
CA HIS A 53 -12.70 4.55 13.50
C HIS A 53 -11.32 4.29 14.12
N SER A 54 -10.22 4.55 13.41
CA SER A 54 -8.94 4.64 14.09
C SER A 54 -8.95 5.84 15.04
N ARG A 55 -8.98 5.57 16.35
CA ARG A 55 -8.81 6.60 17.39
C ARG A 55 -7.43 7.27 17.33
N VAL A 56 -6.48 6.67 16.61
CA VAL A 56 -5.07 7.10 16.52
C VAL A 56 -4.80 7.92 15.26
N LEU A 57 -5.54 7.70 14.17
CA LEU A 57 -5.28 8.32 12.85
C LEU A 57 -6.25 9.46 12.51
N HIS A 58 -6.75 10.19 13.51
CA HIS A 58 -7.77 11.23 13.29
C HIS A 58 -7.32 12.43 12.44
N ASN A 59 -6.02 12.56 12.15
CA ASN A 59 -5.41 13.71 11.49
C ASN A 59 -4.35 13.34 10.42
N LEU A 60 -4.35 12.11 9.90
CA LEU A 60 -3.52 11.74 8.75
C LEU A 60 -4.36 11.71 7.47
#